data_AF-A0A351T9U4-F1
#
_entry.id   AF-A0A351T9U4-F1
#
_cell.length_a   1.000
_cell.length_b   1.000
_cell.length_c   1.000
_cell.angle_alpha   90.00
_cell.angle_beta   90.00
_cell.angle_gamma   90.00
#
_symmetry.space_group_name_H-M   'P 1'
#
loop_
_entity.id
_entity.type
_entity.pdbx_description
1 polymer ?
#
loop_
_entity_poly.entity_id
_entity_poly.type
_entity_poly.pdbx_seq_one_letter_code
_entity_poly.pdbx_strand_id
1 'polypeptide(L)'
;MKVPSNIKILNPEMYITEIDKDGLELSIDIRIEKQAGYLGIEELKKREEDVAVLLIDANFSPVLNVKYDILNVRELDISSLDSLEIVIKTN
;
A
#
# COMPACT_ATOMS: atom_id res chain seq x y z
N MET A 1 17.57 9.20 1.35
CA MET A 1 17.32 7.76 1.57
C MET A 1 18.24 6.95 0.66
N LYS A 2 18.91 5.91 1.17
CA LYS A 2 19.75 5.01 0.37
C LYS A 2 18.99 3.71 0.14
N VAL A 3 18.98 3.19 -1.09
CA VAL A 3 18.31 1.93 -1.43
C VAL A 3 19.22 1.03 -2.26
N PRO A 4 19.09 -0.31 -2.16
CA PRO A 4 19.75 -1.25 -3.07
C PRO A 4 19.30 -1.05 -4.52
N SER A 5 20.10 -1.55 -5.49
CA SER A 5 19.85 -1.35 -6.92
C SER A 5 18.55 -1.96 -7.45
N ASN A 6 17.98 -2.95 -6.74
CA ASN A 6 16.73 -3.62 -7.10
C ASN A 6 15.49 -2.94 -6.50
N ILE A 7 15.64 -1.83 -5.78
CA ILE A 7 14.54 -1.07 -5.16
C ILE A 7 14.45 0.31 -5.78
N LYS A 8 13.22 0.73 -6.10
CA LYS A 8 12.91 2.07 -6.59
C LYS A 8 11.82 2.70 -5.72
N ILE A 9 12.10 3.90 -5.20
CA ILE A 9 11.11 4.73 -4.52
C ILE A 9 10.30 5.47 -5.59
N LEU A 10 8.97 5.39 -5.52
CA LEU A 10 8.09 6.01 -6.52
C LEU A 10 7.73 7.47 -6.18
N ASN A 11 7.81 7.86 -4.90
CA ASN A 11 7.44 9.16 -4.33
C ASN A 11 8.58 9.75 -3.47
N PRO A 12 9.74 10.09 -4.07
CA PRO A 12 10.93 10.54 -3.34
C PRO A 12 10.75 11.84 -2.52
N GLU A 13 9.75 12.65 -2.86
CA GLU A 13 9.39 13.91 -2.20
C GLU A 13 8.49 13.74 -0.97
N MET A 14 8.14 12.51 -0.60
CA MET A 14 7.32 12.24 0.58
C MET A 14 7.97 12.82 1.84
N TYR A 15 7.24 13.72 2.50
CA TYR A 15 7.62 14.24 3.81
C TYR A 15 7.54 13.11 4.85
N ILE A 16 8.66 12.85 5.54
CA ILE A 16 8.74 11.82 6.59
C ILE A 16 8.71 12.48 7.96
N THR A 17 9.59 13.46 8.19
CA THR A 17 9.73 14.16 9.48
C THR A 17 10.57 15.42 9.31
N GLU A 18 10.63 16.24 10.36
CA GLU A 18 11.46 17.44 10.49
C GLU A 18 12.32 17.34 11.75
N ILE A 19 13.54 17.87 11.69
CA ILE A 19 14.47 17.96 12.83
C ILE A 19 14.65 19.44 13.14
N ASP A 20 14.21 19.87 14.32
CA ASP A 20 14.12 21.28 14.70
C ASP A 20 15.29 21.77 15.56
N LYS A 21 16.19 20.86 15.98
CA LYS A 21 17.29 21.15 16.90
C LYS A 21 18.65 20.75 16.35
N ASP A 22 19.60 21.67 16.46
CA ASP A 22 20.99 21.44 16.09
C ASP A 22 21.62 20.28 16.87
N GLY A 23 22.32 19.41 16.14
CA GLY A 23 23.01 18.24 16.70
C GLY A 23 22.15 17.00 16.91
N LEU A 24 20.86 17.02 16.54
CA LEU A 24 20.03 15.82 16.54
C LEU A 24 20.21 15.04 15.23
N GLU A 25 20.60 13.78 15.34
CA GLU A 25 20.71 12.85 14.20
C GLU A 25 19.60 11.80 14.26
N LEU A 26 18.97 11.54 13.12
CA LEU A 26 17.96 10.48 12.95
C LEU A 26 18.49 9.42 11.99
N SER A 27 18.62 8.19 12.49
CA SER A 27 18.95 7.02 11.69
C SER A 27 17.77 6.05 11.71
N ILE A 28 17.30 5.65 10.52
CA ILE A 28 16.20 4.70 10.34
C ILE A 28 16.63 3.64 9.34
N ASP A 29 16.51 2.39 9.75
CA ASP A 29 16.61 1.24 8.85
C ASP A 29 15.20 0.69 8.58
N ILE A 30 14.87 0.49 7.30
CA ILE A 30 13.57 0.02 6.84
C ILE A 30 13.76 -1.34 6.17
N ARG A 31 13.05 -2.36 6.66
CA ARG A 31 12.97 -3.67 6.01
C ARG A 31 11.87 -3.63 4.94
N ILE A 32 12.21 -4.03 3.72
CA ILE A 32 11.28 -4.09 2.59
C ILE A 32 11.13 -5.54 2.15
N GLU A 33 9.88 -6.00 2.01
CA GLU A 33 9.54 -7.36 1.60
C GLU A 33 8.66 -7.36 0.36
N LYS A 34 8.63 -8.49 -0.36
CA LYS A 34 7.75 -8.69 -1.52
C LYS A 34 6.70 -9.73 -1.18
N GLN A 35 5.45 -9.30 -1.10
CA GLN A 35 4.29 -10.14 -0.82
C GLN A 35 3.07 -9.62 -1.63
N ALA A 36 1.90 -10.21 -1.43
CA ALA A 36 0.64 -9.75 -2.01
C ALA A 36 -0.37 -9.44 -0.88
N GLY A 37 -1.24 -8.45 -1.12
CA GLY A 37 -2.32 -8.10 -0.20
C GLY A 37 -1.85 -7.23 0.97
N TYR A 38 -2.38 -7.51 2.15
CA TYR A 38 -2.15 -6.73 3.37
C TYR A 38 -1.73 -7.67 4.49
N LEU A 39 -0.70 -7.27 5.24
CA LEU A 39 -0.24 -7.99 6.42
C LEU A 39 -0.34 -7.08 7.63
N GLY A 40 -1.23 -7.45 8.55
CA GLY A 40 -1.46 -6.70 9.77
C GLY A 40 -0.39 -6.96 10.84
N ILE A 41 -0.27 -6.01 11.77
CA ILE A 41 0.69 -6.06 12.87
C ILE A 41 0.55 -7.32 13.74
N GLU A 42 -0.66 -7.86 13.91
CA GLU A 42 -0.91 -9.07 14.71
C GLU A 42 -0.30 -10.33 14.09
N GLU A 43 -0.17 -10.37 12.76
CA GLU A 43 0.51 -11.47 12.08
C GLU A 43 2.03 -11.26 12.08
N LEU A 44 2.48 -10.01 11.91
CA LEU A 44 3.90 -9.66 12.02
C LEU A 44 4.48 -9.98 13.40
N LYS A 45 3.76 -9.70 14.50
CA LYS A 45 4.18 -10.05 15.87
C LYS A 45 4.45 -11.54 16.08
N LYS A 46 3.85 -12.42 15.27
CA LYS A 46 4.06 -13.87 15.36
C LYS A 46 5.33 -14.33 14.63
N ARG A 47 5.85 -13.50 13.71
CA ARG A 47 6.98 -13.83 12.84
C ARG A 47 8.23 -13.06 13.21
N GLU A 48 8.07 -11.85 13.76
CA GLU A 48 9.17 -11.02 14.21
C GLU A 48 9.54 -11.36 15.65
N GLU A 49 10.79 -11.74 15.84
CA GLU A 49 11.37 -12.10 17.14
C GLU A 49 12.25 -10.98 17.70
N ASP A 50 12.68 -10.04 16.84
CA ASP A 50 13.55 -8.95 17.24
C ASP A 50 12.75 -7.81 17.91
N VAL A 51 12.99 -7.65 19.21
CA VAL A 51 12.36 -6.62 20.05
C VAL A 51 12.81 -5.20 19.71
N ALA A 52 13.91 -5.02 18.97
CA ALA A 52 14.37 -3.72 18.50
C ALA A 52 13.61 -3.23 17.25
N VAL A 53 12.82 -4.10 16.62
CA VAL A 53 12.04 -3.76 15.44
C VAL A 53 10.71 -3.14 15.84
N LEU A 54 10.48 -1.91 15.38
CA LEU A 54 9.17 -1.29 15.44
C LEU A 54 8.29 -1.85 14.32
N LEU A 55 7.27 -2.63 14.70
CA LEU A 55 6.32 -3.21 13.75
C LEU A 55 5.27 -2.18 13.29
N ILE A 56 5.03 -2.16 11.98
CA ILE A 56 3.97 -1.39 11.32
C ILE A 56 3.19 -2.31 10.39
N ASP A 57 1.94 -1.98 10.09
CA ASP A 57 1.18 -2.71 9.08
C ASP A 57 1.86 -2.62 7.70
N ALA A 58 1.92 -3.73 6.99
CA ALA A 58 2.56 -3.81 5.68
C ALA A 58 1.51 -3.97 4.58
N ASN A 59 1.31 -2.90 3.80
CA ASN A 59 0.48 -2.94 2.61
C ASN A 59 1.33 -3.26 1.37
N PHE A 60 1.12 -4.46 0.82
CA PHE A 60 1.79 -4.93 -0.40
C PHE A 60 0.93 -4.74 -1.65
N SER A 61 -0.32 -4.30 -1.50
CA SER A 61 -1.23 -4.05 -2.61
C SER A 61 -0.93 -2.69 -3.26
N PRO A 62 -0.66 -2.64 -4.58
CA PRO A 62 -0.62 -1.37 -5.31
C PRO A 62 -2.03 -0.79 -5.54
N VAL A 63 -3.08 -1.60 -5.31
CA VAL A 63 -4.48 -1.18 -5.43
C VAL A 63 -4.96 -0.65 -4.09
N LEU A 64 -5.37 0.61 -4.06
CA LEU A 64 -5.87 1.31 -2.87
C LEU A 64 -7.38 1.12 -2.69
N ASN A 65 -8.13 1.11 -3.79
CA ASN A 65 -9.57 0.98 -3.74
C ASN A 65 -10.11 0.34 -5.03
N VAL A 66 -11.10 -0.54 -4.88
CA VAL A 66 -11.89 -1.08 -5.98
C VAL A 66 -13.35 -0.81 -5.66
N LYS A 67 -14.04 -0.16 -6.60
CA LYS A 67 -15.50 0.02 -6.57
C LYS A 67 -16.07 -0.63 -7.82
N TYR A 68 -17.22 -1.28 -7.71
CA TYR A 68 -17.98 -1.72 -8.88
C TYR A 68 -19.47 -1.44 -8.68
N ASP A 69 -20.16 -1.23 -9.79
CA ASP A 69 -21.60 -1.03 -9.87
C ASP A 69 -22.17 -1.90 -11.00
N ILE A 70 -23.39 -2.43 -10.81
CA ILE A 70 -24.12 -3.17 -11.85
C ILE A 70 -25.32 -2.33 -12.26
N LEU A 71 -25.37 -1.93 -13.52
CA LEU A 71 -26.43 -1.12 -14.10
C LEU A 71 -27.33 -1.98 -14.98
N ASN A 72 -28.64 -1.80 -14.86
CA ASN A 72 -29.57 -2.44 -15.78
C ASN A 72 -29.58 -1.69 -17.11
N VAL A 73 -29.29 -2.39 -18.20
CA VAL A 73 -29.34 -1.85 -19.56
C VAL A 73 -30.52 -2.50 -20.27
N ARG A 74 -31.43 -1.66 -20.74
CA ARG A 74 -32.57 -2.07 -21.53
C ARG A 74 -32.40 -1.60 -22.97
N GLU A 75 -32.13 -2.54 -23.87
CA GLU A 75 -32.20 -2.32 -25.31
C GLU A 75 -33.57 -2.72 -25.86
N LEU A 76 -34.01 -2.06 -26.93
CA LEU A 76 -35.37 -2.18 -27.47
C LEU A 76 -35.73 -3.59 -27.95
N ASP A 77 -34.75 -4.43 -28.32
CA ASP A 77 -34.97 -5.75 -28.94
C ASP A 77 -34.38 -6.94 -28.15
N ILE A 78 -33.78 -6.70 -26.97
CA ILE A 78 -33.13 -7.76 -26.16
C ILE A 78 -33.68 -7.71 -24.72
N SER A 79 -33.91 -8.88 -24.12
CA SER A 79 -34.18 -9.03 -22.69
C SER A 79 -33.14 -8.28 -21.85
N SER A 80 -33.52 -7.80 -20.65
CA SER A 80 -32.66 -7.01 -19.76
C SER A 80 -31.22 -7.54 -19.68
N LEU A 81 -30.24 -6.68 -19.95
CA LEU A 81 -28.82 -6.95 -19.81
C LEU A 81 -28.29 -6.23 -18.56
N ASP A 82 -27.25 -6.79 -17.95
CA ASP A 82 -26.53 -6.15 -16.86
C ASP A 82 -25.21 -5.58 -17.39
N SER A 83 -24.91 -4.32 -17.07
CA SER A 83 -23.64 -3.64 -17.37
C SER A 83 -22.82 -3.52 -16.09
N LEU A 84 -21.57 -4.01 -16.11
CA LEU A 84 -20.65 -3.95 -15.00
C LEU A 84 -19.70 -2.77 -15.18
N GLU A 85 -19.74 -1.80 -14.27
CA GLU A 85 -18.79 -0.69 -14.19
C GLU A 85 -17.82 -0.94 -13.03
N ILE A 86 -16.51 -0.90 -13.29
CA ILE A 86 -15.47 -1.09 -12.27
C ILE A 86 -14.53 0.10 -12.28
N VAL A 87 -14.27 0.66 -11.10
CA VAL A 87 -13.28 1.72 -10.86
C VAL A 87 -12.19 1.17 -9.93
N ILE A 88 -10.95 1.18 -10.41
CA ILE A 88 -9.78 0.74 -9.66
C ILE A 88 -8.88 1.95 -9.43
N LYS A 89 -8.62 2.28 -8.16
CA LYS A 89 -7.67 3.31 -7.75
C LYS A 89 -6.38 2.66 -7.27
N THR A 90 -5.27 3.04 -7.89
CA THR A 90 -3.91 2.66 -7.48
C THR A 90 -3.22 3.83 -6.76
N ASN A 91 -2.03 3.56 -6.23
CA ASN A 91 -1.11 4.57 -5.71
C ASN A 91 -0.64 5.59 -6.75
#